data_AF-A0A0A8EVF6-F1
#
_entry.id   AF-A0A0A8EVF6-F1
#
_cell.length_a   1.000
_cell.length_b   1.000
_cell.length_c   1.000
_cell.angle_alpha   90.00
_cell.angle_beta   90.00
_cell.angle_gamma   90.00
#
_symmetry.space_group_name_H-M   'P 1'
#
loop_
_entity.id
_entity.type
_entity.pdbx_description
1 polymer ?
#
loop_
_entity_poly.entity_id
_entity_poly.type
_entity_poly.pdbx_seq_one_letter_code
_entity_poly.pdbx_strand_id
1 'polypeptide(L)'
;MLDDVDLGNRRLTIAGRARPLDDLTLKPLLDWWQHRRIRWPNTANLHLLIDNQTANTTGRASNHWISAPMRGQDATLERLRVDRQLEEFLVHGPDPLHLSEVFGLDEKTARRYAESARACWNRPLTSTFDEICSTGTHRKGKMDE
;
A
#
# COMPACT_ATOMS: atom_id res chain seq x y z
N MET A 1 -1.69 -5.82 -13.62
CA MET A 1 -2.36 -5.88 -14.93
C MET A 1 -3.83 -6.19 -14.70
N LEU A 2 -4.68 -6.13 -15.73
CA LEU A 2 -6.08 -6.55 -15.61
C LEU A 2 -6.18 -8.02 -15.20
N ASP A 3 -5.31 -8.87 -15.74
CA ASP A 3 -5.27 -10.31 -15.43
C ASP A 3 -4.82 -10.62 -13.99
N ASP A 4 -4.28 -9.64 -13.27
CA ASP A 4 -3.96 -9.79 -11.84
C ASP A 4 -5.20 -9.69 -10.95
N VAL A 5 -6.34 -9.23 -11.49
CA VAL A 5 -7.60 -9.09 -10.76
C VAL A 5 -8.51 -10.27 -11.05
N ASP A 6 -8.70 -11.12 -10.04
CA ASP A 6 -9.68 -12.21 -10.07
C ASP A 6 -10.93 -11.80 -9.28
N LEU A 7 -11.92 -11.23 -9.97
CA LEU A 7 -13.18 -10.85 -9.33
C LEU A 7 -14.00 -12.06 -8.87
N GLY A 8 -13.88 -13.20 -9.55
CA GLY A 8 -14.64 -14.40 -9.22
C GLY A 8 -14.24 -14.97 -7.87
N ASN A 9 -12.93 -15.00 -7.60
CA ASN A 9 -12.39 -15.44 -6.32
C ASN A 9 -12.12 -14.28 -5.34
N ARG A 10 -12.45 -13.04 -5.72
CA ARG A 10 -12.14 -11.82 -4.95
C ARG A 10 -10.65 -11.76 -4.55
N ARG A 11 -9.76 -11.96 -5.51
CA ARG A 11 -8.29 -11.93 -5.30
C ARG A 11 -7.61 -10.92 -6.21
N LEU A 12 -6.56 -10.29 -5.68
CA LEU A 12 -5.68 -9.39 -6.40
C LEU A 12 -4.24 -9.90 -6.28
N THR A 13 -3.62 -10.19 -7.40
CA THR A 13 -2.21 -10.60 -7.46
C THR A 13 -1.32 -9.39 -7.55
N ILE A 14 -0.52 -9.13 -6.51
CA ILE A 14 0.45 -8.04 -6.48
C ILE A 14 1.83 -8.65 -6.32
N ALA A 15 2.73 -8.39 -7.27
CA ALA A 15 4.09 -8.92 -7.27
C ALA A 15 4.14 -10.46 -7.06
N GLY A 16 3.22 -11.18 -7.72
CA GLY A 16 3.11 -12.63 -7.62
C GLY A 16 2.39 -13.15 -6.36
N ARG A 17 1.94 -12.27 -5.45
CA ARG A 17 1.24 -12.65 -4.22
C ARG A 17 -0.25 -12.33 -4.34
N ALA A 18 -1.09 -13.36 -4.26
CA ALA A 18 -2.54 -13.21 -4.34
C ALA A 18 -3.13 -12.81 -2.98
N ARG A 19 -3.66 -11.58 -2.89
CA ARG A 19 -4.31 -11.00 -1.70
C ARG A 19 -5.83 -11.05 -1.82
N PRO A 20 -6.58 -11.31 -0.73
CA PRO A 20 -8.03 -11.19 -0.76
C PRO A 20 -8.45 -9.73 -0.97
N LEU A 21 -9.53 -9.49 -1.72
CA LEU A 21 -10.21 -8.21 -1.79
C LEU A 21 -11.33 -8.16 -0.78
N ASP A 22 -11.16 -7.28 0.19
CA ASP A 22 -12.23 -6.89 1.10
C ASP A 22 -13.31 -6.07 0.37
N ASP A 23 -14.52 -6.06 0.90
CA ASP A 23 -15.68 -5.34 0.34
C ASP A 23 -15.38 -3.84 0.16
N LEU A 24 -14.61 -3.24 1.09
CA LEU A 24 -14.21 -1.84 1.02
C LEU A 24 -13.34 -1.53 -0.21
N THR A 25 -12.55 -2.50 -0.68
CA THR A 25 -11.70 -2.38 -1.87
C THR A 25 -12.39 -2.85 -3.14
N LEU A 26 -13.28 -3.85 -3.02
CA LEU A 26 -13.96 -4.46 -4.15
C LEU A 26 -14.89 -3.46 -4.85
N LYS A 27 -15.67 -2.70 -4.09
CA LYS A 27 -16.63 -1.75 -4.67
C LYS A 27 -15.95 -0.62 -5.48
N PRO A 28 -14.98 0.13 -4.93
CA PRO A 28 -14.26 1.15 -5.70
C PRO A 28 -13.53 0.56 -6.92
N LEU A 29 -13.06 -0.68 -6.84
CA LEU A 29 -12.42 -1.36 -7.96
C LEU A 29 -13.41 -1.64 -9.10
N LEU A 30 -14.62 -2.11 -8.78
CA LEU A 30 -15.67 -2.33 -9.77
C LEU A 30 -16.12 -1.01 -10.42
N ASP A 31 -16.32 0.03 -9.62
CA ASP A 31 -16.68 1.36 -10.09
C ASP A 31 -15.59 1.92 -11.03
N TRP A 32 -14.33 1.77 -10.64
CA TRP A 32 -13.19 2.14 -11.47
C TRP A 32 -13.16 1.36 -12.79
N TRP A 33 -13.40 0.05 -12.75
CA TRP A 33 -13.37 -0.78 -13.95
C TRP A 33 -14.49 -0.38 -14.92
N GLN A 34 -15.69 -0.13 -14.41
CA GLN A 34 -16.80 0.35 -15.23
C GLN A 34 -16.49 1.72 -15.84
N HIS A 35 -15.99 2.67 -15.04
CA HIS A 35 -15.59 3.99 -15.51
C HIS A 35 -14.53 3.90 -16.62
N ARG A 36 -13.50 3.07 -16.43
CA ARG A 36 -12.43 2.83 -17.42
C ARG A 36 -13.00 2.29 -18.74
N ARG A 37 -13.89 1.30 -18.69
CA ARG A 37 -14.49 0.69 -19.90
C ARG A 37 -15.35 1.68 -20.69
N ILE A 38 -16.09 2.55 -20.00
CA ILE A 38 -16.92 3.58 -20.64
C ILE A 38 -16.05 4.68 -21.23
N ARG A 39 -15.03 5.13 -20.49
CA ARG A 39 -14.18 6.27 -20.89
C ARG A 39 -13.21 5.92 -22.01
N TRP A 40 -12.65 4.70 -22.00
CA TRP A 40 -11.67 4.25 -22.98
C TRP A 40 -12.00 2.84 -23.50
N PRO A 41 -13.03 2.69 -24.34
CA PRO A 41 -13.49 1.38 -24.80
C PRO A 41 -12.44 0.63 -25.64
N ASN A 42 -11.58 1.36 -26.36
CA ASN A 42 -10.60 0.81 -27.30
C ASN A 42 -9.14 0.95 -26.81
N THR A 43 -8.92 1.03 -25.50
CA THR A 43 -7.55 1.13 -24.95
C THR A 43 -6.81 -0.20 -25.12
N ALA A 44 -5.60 -0.16 -25.69
CA ALA A 44 -4.67 -1.29 -25.71
C ALA A 44 -3.90 -1.45 -24.40
N ASN A 45 -4.10 -0.56 -23.42
CA ASN A 45 -3.41 -0.62 -22.15
C ASN A 45 -3.99 -1.75 -21.29
N LEU A 46 -3.13 -2.62 -20.75
CA LEU A 46 -3.54 -3.74 -19.87
C LEU A 46 -3.26 -3.45 -18.38
N HIS A 47 -2.77 -2.25 -18.05
CA HIS A 47 -2.64 -1.84 -16.67
C HIS A 47 -4.01 -1.55 -16.06
N LEU A 48 -4.17 -1.96 -14.79
CA LEU A 48 -5.41 -1.78 -14.03
C LEU A 48 -5.70 -0.30 -13.82
N LEU A 49 -4.69 0.46 -13.38
CA LEU A 49 -4.76 1.90 -13.19
C LEU A 49 -4.11 2.60 -14.39
N ILE A 50 -4.90 3.45 -15.04
CA ILE A 50 -4.52 4.27 -16.20
C ILE A 50 -5.14 5.67 -16.04
N ASP A 51 -4.55 6.65 -16.71
CA ASP A 51 -5.04 8.02 -16.79
C ASP A 51 -5.29 8.42 -18.26
N ASN A 52 -5.74 9.66 -18.50
CA ASN A 52 -5.99 10.14 -19.87
C ASN A 52 -4.74 10.09 -20.76
N GLN A 53 -3.53 10.19 -20.20
CA GLN A 53 -2.28 10.19 -20.97
C GLN A 53 -1.86 8.77 -21.33
N THR A 54 -2.01 7.85 -20.38
CA THR A 54 -1.60 6.44 -20.50
C THR A 54 -2.65 5.57 -21.16
N ALA A 55 -3.90 6.01 -21.26
CA ALA A 55 -4.96 5.27 -21.95
C ALA A 55 -4.67 5.00 -23.43
N ASN A 56 -3.92 5.88 -24.11
CA ASN A 56 -3.52 5.70 -25.51
C ASN A 56 -2.13 5.05 -25.65
N THR A 57 -1.52 4.65 -24.55
CA THR A 57 -0.22 3.97 -24.52
C THR A 57 -0.35 2.60 -23.87
N THR A 58 0.75 1.86 -23.80
CA THR A 58 0.83 0.58 -23.09
C THR A 58 1.53 0.71 -21.74
N GLY A 59 1.85 1.94 -21.32
CA GLY A 59 2.58 2.21 -20.08
C GLY A 59 1.67 2.28 -18.86
N ARG A 60 2.24 2.03 -17.68
CA ARG A 60 1.53 2.20 -16.41
C ARG A 60 1.27 3.69 -16.10
N ALA A 61 0.22 3.98 -15.35
CA ALA A 61 0.05 5.30 -14.75
C ALA A 61 1.28 5.71 -13.92
N SER A 62 1.62 7.00 -13.95
CA SER A 62 2.78 7.51 -13.22
C SER A 62 2.57 7.41 -11.70
N ASN A 63 3.64 7.20 -10.93
CA ASN A 63 3.56 7.24 -9.46
C ASN A 63 3.09 8.61 -8.94
N HIS A 64 3.39 9.68 -9.69
CA HIS A 64 2.91 11.02 -9.39
C HIS A 64 1.38 11.11 -9.46
N TRP A 65 0.75 10.48 -10.46
CA TRP A 65 -0.70 10.48 -10.61
C TRP A 65 -1.41 9.85 -9.40
N ILE A 66 -0.85 8.77 -8.83
CA ILE A 66 -1.39 8.13 -7.63
C ILE A 66 -1.11 8.96 -6.36
N SER A 67 0.07 9.57 -6.26
CA SER A 67 0.48 10.27 -5.03
C SER A 67 -0.01 11.72 -4.93
N ALA A 68 -0.31 12.38 -6.06
CA ALA A 68 -0.73 13.78 -6.07
C ALA A 68 -2.02 14.05 -5.27
N PRO A 69 -3.09 13.24 -5.38
CA PRO A 69 -4.31 13.44 -4.59
C PRO A 69 -4.13 13.25 -3.09
N MET A 70 -3.07 12.54 -2.67
CA MET A 70 -2.77 12.25 -1.27
C MET A 70 -1.91 13.35 -0.60
N ARG A 71 -1.46 14.35 -1.35
CA ARG A 71 -0.69 15.45 -0.78
C ARG A 71 -1.58 16.35 0.07
N GLY A 72 -1.09 16.71 1.26
CA GLY A 72 -1.83 17.53 2.22
C GLY A 72 -2.97 16.79 2.91
N GLN A 73 -3.11 15.48 2.68
CA GLN A 73 -3.98 14.61 3.46
C GLN A 73 -3.18 14.03 4.64
N ASP A 74 -3.85 13.84 5.77
CA ASP A 74 -3.23 13.19 6.94
C ASP A 74 -2.88 11.72 6.64
N ALA A 75 -3.71 11.07 5.82
CA ALA A 75 -3.55 9.69 5.35
C ALA A 75 -2.74 9.62 4.05
N THR A 76 -1.44 9.90 4.13
CA THR A 76 -0.52 9.70 2.99
C THR A 76 -0.33 8.21 2.65
N LEU A 77 0.07 7.88 1.41
CA LEU A 77 0.33 6.48 1.01
C LEU A 77 1.35 5.77 1.91
N GLU A 78 2.40 6.47 2.32
CA GLU A 78 3.41 5.90 3.22
C GLU A 78 2.84 5.69 4.63
N ARG A 79 2.00 6.61 5.13
CA ARG A 79 1.34 6.44 6.43
C ARG A 79 0.38 5.25 6.40
N LEU A 80 -0.48 5.16 5.39
CA LEU A 80 -1.37 4.01 5.19
C LEU A 80 -0.59 2.69 5.07
N ARG A 81 0.56 2.71 4.38
CA ARG A 81 1.43 1.54 4.27
C ARG A 81 2.03 1.14 5.61
N VAL A 82 2.42 2.09 6.46
CA VAL A 82 2.92 1.82 7.83
C VAL A 82 1.79 1.33 8.72
N ASP A 83 0.63 1.99 8.70
CA ASP A 83 -0.53 1.62 9.49
C ASP A 83 -0.98 0.20 9.19
N ARG A 84 -1.03 -0.20 7.91
CA ARG A 84 -1.37 -1.58 7.52
C ARG A 84 -0.34 -2.61 8.02
N GLN A 85 0.94 -2.26 8.08
CA GLN A 85 1.98 -3.14 8.63
C GLN A 85 1.85 -3.27 10.16
N LEU A 86 1.51 -2.18 10.85
CA LEU A 86 1.25 -2.18 12.29
C LEU A 86 -0.02 -2.99 12.62
N GLU A 87 -1.09 -2.84 11.83
CA GLU A 87 -2.30 -3.64 11.98
C GLU A 87 -2.01 -5.15 11.84
N GLU A 88 -1.25 -5.55 10.81
CA GLU A 88 -0.87 -6.96 10.63
C GLU A 88 -0.18 -7.52 11.86
N PHE A 89 0.70 -6.73 12.45
CA PHE A 89 1.40 -7.07 13.69
C PHE A 89 0.43 -7.21 14.87
N LEU A 90 -0.54 -6.31 15.01
CA LEU A 90 -1.49 -6.37 16.13
C LEU A 90 -2.40 -7.60 16.05
N VAL A 91 -2.73 -8.04 14.83
CA VAL A 91 -3.59 -9.21 14.60
C VAL A 91 -2.81 -10.53 14.71
N HIS A 92 -1.60 -10.61 14.15
CA HIS A 92 -0.84 -11.87 14.04
C HIS A 92 0.33 -11.99 15.02
N GLY A 93 0.68 -10.91 15.71
CA GLY A 93 1.79 -10.85 16.65
C GLY A 93 3.12 -10.43 16.02
N PRO A 94 4.15 -10.25 16.86
CA PRO A 94 5.44 -9.67 16.49
C PRO A 94 6.39 -10.64 15.77
N ASP A 95 6.02 -11.17 14.61
CA ASP A 95 6.88 -12.03 13.81
C ASP A 95 7.45 -11.31 12.57
N PRO A 96 8.77 -11.00 12.54
CA PRO A 96 9.44 -10.42 11.37
C PRO A 96 9.36 -11.29 10.11
N LEU A 97 9.33 -12.63 10.25
CA LEU A 97 9.24 -13.52 9.10
C LEU A 97 7.85 -13.40 8.44
N HIS A 98 6.79 -13.38 9.25
CA HIS A 98 5.44 -13.08 8.78
C HIS A 98 5.37 -11.74 8.04
N LEU A 99 5.95 -10.66 8.58
CA LEU A 99 5.94 -9.35 7.91
C LEU A 99 6.74 -9.34 6.60
N SER A 100 7.88 -10.03 6.55
CA SER A 100 8.65 -10.18 5.31
C SER A 100 7.81 -10.90 4.24
N GLU A 101 7.09 -11.95 4.63
CA GLU A 101 6.27 -12.73 3.71
C GLU A 101 4.94 -12.02 3.32
N VAL A 102 4.34 -11.25 4.21
CA VAL A 102 3.12 -10.49 3.89
C VAL A 102 3.44 -9.24 3.05
N PHE A 103 4.56 -8.57 3.29
CA PHE A 103 4.83 -7.29 2.63
C PHE A 103 5.98 -7.32 1.62
N GLY A 104 6.64 -8.47 1.45
CA GLY A 104 7.80 -8.61 0.56
C GLY A 104 8.97 -7.73 1.02
N LEU A 105 9.14 -7.57 2.34
CA LEU A 105 10.17 -6.72 2.93
C LEU A 105 11.48 -7.50 3.08
N ASP A 106 12.60 -6.81 2.92
CA ASP A 106 13.90 -7.31 3.37
C ASP A 106 13.89 -7.56 4.88
N GLU A 107 14.64 -8.57 5.33
CA GLU A 107 14.70 -9.01 6.72
C GLU A 107 15.00 -7.85 7.69
N LYS A 108 15.95 -6.97 7.35
CA LYS A 108 16.30 -5.82 8.20
C LYS A 108 15.13 -4.86 8.36
N THR A 109 14.38 -4.66 7.28
CA THR A 109 13.21 -3.78 7.27
C THR A 109 12.08 -4.39 8.09
N ALA A 110 11.82 -5.69 7.91
CA ALA A 110 10.81 -6.42 8.68
C ALA A 110 11.13 -6.42 10.19
N ARG A 111 12.40 -6.62 10.57
CA ARG A 111 12.83 -6.56 11.98
C ARG A 111 12.61 -5.18 12.58
N ARG A 112 12.96 -4.11 11.87
CA ARG A 112 12.73 -2.72 12.32
C ARG A 112 11.26 -2.46 12.62
N TYR A 113 10.35 -2.89 11.72
CA TYR A 113 8.92 -2.71 11.94
C TYR A 113 8.39 -3.56 13.10
N ALA A 114 8.84 -4.80 13.25
CA ALA A 114 8.48 -5.64 14.39
C ALA A 114 8.95 -5.03 15.73
N GLU A 115 10.14 -4.42 15.77
CA GLU A 115 10.64 -3.70 16.94
C GLU A 115 9.79 -2.45 17.26
N SER A 116 9.46 -1.63 16.26
CA SER A 116 8.59 -0.46 16.44
C SER A 116 7.21 -0.84 16.96
N ALA A 117 6.63 -1.92 16.42
CA ALA A 117 5.31 -2.38 16.82
C ALA A 117 5.32 -3.01 18.23
N ARG A 118 6.38 -3.73 18.62
CA ARG A 118 6.59 -4.18 20.01
C ARG A 118 6.68 -3.00 20.98
N ALA A 119 7.36 -1.92 20.59
CA ALA A 119 7.45 -0.70 21.40
C ALA A 119 6.07 -0.04 21.57
N CYS A 120 5.24 -0.03 20.52
CA CYS A 120 3.86 0.45 20.60
C CYS A 120 3.01 -0.41 21.55
N TRP A 121 3.14 -1.74 21.48
CA TRP A 121 2.39 -2.68 22.32
C TRP A 121 2.72 -2.54 23.82
N ASN A 122 4.00 -2.37 24.16
CA ASN A 122 4.45 -2.28 25.55
C ASN A 122 4.22 -0.89 26.18
N ARG A 123 3.63 0.07 25.45
CA ARG A 123 3.44 1.44 25.94
C ARG A 123 2.01 1.61 26.48
N PRO A 124 1.82 2.24 27.66
CA PRO A 124 0.48 2.44 28.24
C PRO A 124 -0.41 3.28 27.31
N LEU A 125 -1.68 2.89 27.20
CA LEU A 125 -2.73 3.46 26.33
C LEU A 125 -3.04 4.96 26.56
N THR A 126 -2.31 5.65 27.44
CA THR A 126 -2.52 7.05 27.81
C THR A 126 -1.77 8.06 26.94
N SER A 127 -1.01 7.61 25.93
CA SER A 127 -0.25 8.49 25.02
C SER A 127 -0.99 8.64 23.69
N THR A 128 -1.08 9.88 23.19
CA THR A 128 -1.80 10.25 21.97
C THR A 128 -1.15 9.67 20.71
N PHE A 129 -1.98 9.20 19.75
CA PHE A 129 -1.58 8.46 18.54
C PHE A 129 -0.46 9.10 17.71
N ASP A 130 -0.38 10.44 17.65
CA ASP A 130 0.67 11.14 16.91
C ASP A 130 2.05 11.11 17.58
N GLU A 131 2.13 10.95 18.91
CA GLU A 131 3.42 10.73 19.61
C GLU A 131 3.95 9.30 19.44
N ILE A 132 3.07 8.36 19.04
CA ILE A 132 3.37 6.93 18.98
C ILE A 132 4.24 6.60 17.76
N CYS A 133 4.04 7.28 16.63
CA CYS A 133 4.71 6.96 15.36
C CYS A 133 5.82 7.93 14.94
N SER A 134 6.04 9.04 15.65
CA SER A 134 6.95 10.11 15.20
C SER A 134 8.44 9.87 15.47
N THR A 135 8.85 8.80 16.14
CA THR A 135 10.28 8.56 16.48
C THR A 135 11.09 7.90 15.36
N GLY A 136 10.47 7.57 14.22
CA GLY A 136 11.14 6.93 13.08
C GLY A 136 11.79 7.88 12.07
N THR A 137 11.52 9.18 12.12
CA THR A 137 12.00 10.16 11.12
C THR A 137 13.07 11.09 11.68
N HIS A 138 14.30 10.58 11.84
CA HIS A 138 15.49 11.42 11.71
C HIS A 138 16.74 10.59 11.42
N ARG A 139 17.19 10.59 10.16
CA ARG A 139 18.57 10.87 9.74
C ARG A 139 18.62 10.98 8.21
N LYS A 140 18.42 12.19 7.72
CA LYS A 140 19.00 12.61 6.44
C LYS A 140 20.48 12.85 6.72
N GLY A 141 21.26 11.77 6.73
CA GLY A 141 22.71 11.83 6.78
C GLY A 141 23.22 12.26 5.41
N LYS A 142 23.47 13.56 5.28
CA LYS A 142 24.34 14.13 4.25
C LYS A 142 25.68 13.40 4.34
N MET A 143 26.12 12.76 3.25
CA MET A 143 27.49 12.34 3.10
C MET A 143 28.02 13.07 1.88
N ASP A 144 28.68 14.18 2.18
CA ASP A 144 29.56 14.91 1.30
C ASP A 144 30.79 14.01 1.05
N GLU A 145 31.05 13.62 -0.19
CA GLU A 145 32.31 13.86 -0.96
C GLU A 145 32.19 13.26 -2.37
#